data_AF-A0A834VA53-F1
#
_entry.id   AF-A0A834VA53-F1
#
_cell.length_a   1.000
_cell.length_b   1.000
_cell.length_c   1.000
_cell.angle_alpha   90.00
_cell.angle_beta   90.00
_cell.angle_gamma   90.00
#
_symmetry.space_group_name_H-M   'P 1'
#
loop_
_entity.id
_entity.type
_entity.pdbx_description
1 polymer ?
#
loop_
_entity_poly.entity_id
_entity_poly.type
_entity_poly.pdbx_seq_one_letter_code
_entity_poly.pdbx_strand_id
1 'polypeptide(L)'
;MYKSLQSLSCVLDSSGEYRILSFISHQDLNNGDGEDLVRHKHYHQLRENSFPIKSDNFNANNVFKKNDLSIVTHGTLHQLSNLDFLAQKWNGPISVAVFAVSVQQLPLIIEAILLLRYCNPLVRERISFNLVYPLNFSNKLNNRQVRSVLDFLKWPDIEQFYPEFENFISNSNCINIERSILKLIKRPTINYDHDVAYPNNLLRNIARRNALTEYTLVIDLDLVPSENLYEKFIDFAKRTKFFRKTDSFLNGERSEKTVFVIPTFEIDLDVMKQSDSTNRYLKKDLLIPADKSQLMEAIDRKFIRPFYIELCWKCQKHTDYIAWIRETLRSLRKNSSHETDNIDVMHEVFWRDPWEPFYISSNDVPFYDERFRQYGFNRISQVCELNVAGYSFQVLRNAFLIHKGFKKVDGFHSNKNIELEHNRNLFRKFKIQLKDRYPKSTRKC
;
A
#
# COMPACT_ATOMS: atom_id res chain seq x y z
N MET A 1 -18.67 -0.49 -14.56
CA MET A 1 -18.64 -1.32 -13.34
C MET A 1 -18.14 -2.73 -13.64
N TYR A 2 -18.82 -3.50 -14.50
CA TYR A 2 -18.42 -4.88 -14.80
C TYR A 2 -17.29 -5.02 -15.83
N LYS A 3 -17.15 -4.09 -16.79
CA LYS A 3 -16.07 -4.11 -17.80
C LYS A 3 -14.66 -4.14 -17.20
N SER A 4 -14.46 -3.50 -16.04
CA SER A 4 -13.19 -3.52 -15.31
C SER A 4 -12.85 -4.83 -14.61
N LEU A 5 -13.78 -5.78 -14.58
CA LEU A 5 -13.57 -7.13 -14.04
C LEU A 5 -13.23 -8.14 -15.15
N GLN A 6 -13.22 -7.71 -16.42
CA GLN A 6 -12.99 -8.57 -17.60
C GLN A 6 -11.50 -8.93 -17.82
N SER A 7 -10.58 -8.38 -17.02
CA SER A 7 -9.13 -8.58 -17.12
C SER A 7 -8.59 -9.59 -16.09
N LEU A 8 -9.30 -10.69 -15.87
CA LEU A 8 -8.90 -11.74 -14.93
C LEU A 8 -7.65 -12.47 -15.44
N SER A 9 -6.46 -12.00 -15.05
CA SER A 9 -5.27 -12.85 -15.06
C SER A 9 -5.26 -13.68 -13.78
N CYS A 10 -5.34 -15.00 -13.92
CA CYS A 10 -5.20 -15.94 -12.82
C CYS A 10 -3.78 -16.49 -12.82
N VAL A 11 -2.96 -16.07 -11.85
CA VAL A 11 -1.55 -16.48 -11.77
C VAL A 11 -1.25 -17.03 -10.37
N LEU A 12 -0.33 -17.98 -10.29
CA LEU A 12 0.22 -18.44 -9.02
C LEU A 12 1.37 -17.53 -8.59
N ASP A 13 1.53 -17.31 -7.30
CA ASP A 13 2.73 -16.66 -6.81
C ASP A 13 3.97 -17.56 -7.05
N SER A 14 5.17 -17.00 -6.87
CA SER A 14 6.43 -17.73 -7.15
C SER A 14 6.63 -18.98 -6.29
N SER A 15 6.01 -19.04 -5.11
CA SER A 15 6.04 -20.23 -4.25
C SER A 15 5.00 -21.29 -4.63
N GLY A 16 3.99 -20.91 -5.42
CA GLY A 16 2.83 -21.74 -5.72
C GLY A 16 1.89 -21.94 -4.53
N GLU A 17 2.03 -21.19 -3.43
CA GLU A 17 1.17 -21.29 -2.24
C GLU A 17 -0.14 -20.49 -2.41
N TYR A 18 -0.12 -19.43 -3.22
CA TYR A 18 -1.22 -18.48 -3.37
C TYR A 18 -1.67 -18.32 -4.82
N ARG A 19 -2.98 -18.10 -5.00
CA ARG A 19 -3.55 -17.69 -6.28
C ARG A 19 -3.91 -16.21 -6.26
N ILE A 20 -3.67 -15.56 -7.39
CA ILE A 20 -3.88 -14.12 -7.60
C ILE A 20 -4.95 -13.92 -8.68
N LEU A 21 -5.91 -13.04 -8.42
CA LEU A 21 -6.93 -12.58 -9.38
C LEU A 21 -6.90 -11.05 -9.47
N SER A 22 -6.59 -10.51 -10.64
CA SER A 22 -6.44 -9.05 -10.83
C SER A 22 -7.68 -8.43 -11.49
N PHE A 23 -8.08 -7.27 -10.96
CA PHE A 23 -9.19 -6.44 -11.40
C PHE A 23 -8.67 -5.02 -11.65
N ILE A 24 -8.51 -4.66 -12.91
CA ILE A 24 -7.86 -3.41 -13.31
C ILE A 24 -8.86 -2.24 -13.16
N SER A 25 -8.36 -1.03 -12.92
CA SER A 25 -9.17 0.20 -12.82
C SER A 25 -9.70 0.64 -14.19
N HIS A 26 -10.75 1.47 -14.23
CA HIS A 26 -11.25 2.01 -15.50
C HIS A 26 -10.22 2.91 -16.21
N GLN A 27 -9.43 3.67 -15.44
CA GLN A 27 -8.40 4.54 -15.99
C GLN A 27 -7.27 3.73 -16.65
N ASP A 28 -6.85 2.63 -16.02
CA ASP A 28 -5.82 1.74 -16.56
C ASP A 28 -6.29 1.00 -17.82
N LEU A 29 -7.61 0.77 -17.96
CA LEU A 29 -8.19 0.18 -19.18
C LEU A 29 -8.25 1.17 -20.36
N ASN A 30 -8.43 2.46 -20.07
CA ASN A 30 -8.68 3.48 -21.09
C ASN A 30 -7.42 4.26 -21.54
N ASN A 31 -6.33 4.24 -20.75
CA ASN A 31 -5.12 5.01 -21.04
C ASN A 31 -3.98 4.21 -21.72
N GLY A 32 -4.12 2.90 -21.87
CA GLY A 32 -3.24 2.12 -22.74
C GLY A 32 -3.83 2.06 -24.14
N ASP A 33 -2.99 1.89 -25.15
CA ASP A 33 -3.36 1.22 -26.39
C ASP A 33 -4.05 -0.10 -26.00
N GLY A 34 -5.38 -0.06 -25.86
CA GLY A 34 -6.18 -1.11 -25.23
C GLY A 34 -6.13 -2.44 -25.97
N GLU A 35 -5.52 -2.48 -27.15
CA GLU A 35 -5.20 -3.70 -27.88
C GLU A 35 -3.91 -4.38 -27.39
N ASP A 36 -2.90 -3.64 -26.90
CA ASP A 36 -1.61 -4.23 -26.50
C ASP A 36 -1.59 -4.75 -25.05
N LEU A 37 -2.33 -4.14 -24.12
CA LEU A 37 -2.56 -4.77 -22.79
C LEU A 37 -3.42 -6.04 -22.92
N VAL A 38 -4.33 -6.08 -23.91
CA VAL A 38 -5.18 -7.25 -24.19
C VAL A 38 -4.44 -8.32 -25.01
N ARG A 39 -3.44 -7.97 -25.83
CA ARG A 39 -2.60 -8.93 -26.57
C ARG A 39 -1.66 -9.76 -25.70
N HIS A 40 -1.40 -9.36 -24.47
CA HIS A 40 -0.68 -10.21 -23.50
C HIS A 40 -1.51 -11.41 -23.00
N LYS A 41 -2.71 -11.65 -23.57
CA LYS A 41 -3.49 -12.89 -23.50
C LYS A 41 -2.79 -14.14 -24.06
N HIS A 42 -1.60 -14.05 -24.65
CA HIS A 42 -0.88 -15.18 -25.28
C HIS A 42 0.14 -15.93 -24.41
N TYR A 43 0.11 -15.80 -23.07
CA TYR A 43 0.88 -16.69 -22.19
C TYR A 43 0.17 -18.03 -21.85
N HIS A 44 -0.92 -18.35 -22.53
CA HIS A 44 -1.55 -19.68 -22.52
C HIS A 44 -1.26 -20.41 -23.84
N GLN A 45 -0.04 -20.91 -23.99
CA GLN A 45 0.38 -22.04 -24.84
C GLN A 45 1.83 -21.81 -25.19
N LEU A 46 2.76 -22.29 -24.37
CA LEU A 46 4.02 -22.83 -24.85
C LEU A 46 4.66 -23.60 -23.67
N ARG A 47 4.47 -24.93 -23.75
CA ARG A 47 5.30 -26.01 -23.20
C ARG A 47 5.25 -26.29 -21.70
N GLU A 48 4.42 -27.28 -21.39
CA GLU A 48 4.80 -28.44 -20.58
C GLU A 48 6.28 -28.81 -20.80
N ASN A 49 6.99 -29.08 -19.70
CA ASN A 49 8.41 -29.46 -19.63
C ASN A 49 9.43 -28.33 -19.86
N SER A 50 9.55 -27.43 -18.89
CA SER A 50 10.86 -26.91 -18.45
C SER A 50 10.69 -26.11 -17.17
N PHE A 51 11.48 -26.41 -16.14
CA PHE A 51 11.73 -25.45 -15.06
C PHE A 51 12.33 -24.17 -15.68
N PRO A 52 11.96 -22.98 -15.21
CA PRO A 52 13.02 -22.01 -14.96
C PRO A 52 12.83 -21.17 -13.70
N ILE A 53 13.94 -21.13 -12.96
CA ILE A 53 14.41 -20.07 -12.09
C ILE A 53 14.70 -18.79 -12.93
N LYS A 54 14.55 -17.62 -12.29
CA LYS A 54 14.87 -16.21 -12.69
C LYS A 54 13.77 -15.41 -13.40
N SER A 55 12.95 -14.72 -12.60
CA SER A 55 12.24 -13.50 -13.00
C SER A 55 13.11 -12.26 -12.74
N ASP A 56 14.25 -12.14 -13.42
CA ASP A 56 15.11 -10.94 -13.31
C ASP A 56 15.07 -10.03 -14.56
N ASN A 57 14.25 -10.35 -15.57
CA ASN A 57 14.14 -9.51 -16.78
C ASN A 57 12.68 -9.35 -17.22
N PHE A 58 11.89 -8.60 -16.44
CA PHE A 58 10.77 -7.87 -17.03
C PHE A 58 11.35 -6.60 -17.65
N ASN A 59 11.26 -6.46 -18.97
CA ASN A 59 11.55 -5.19 -19.65
C ASN A 59 10.52 -4.15 -19.20
N ALA A 60 10.83 -3.48 -18.08
CA ALA A 60 10.03 -2.50 -17.37
C ALA A 60 9.73 -1.21 -18.15
N ASN A 61 10.39 -0.98 -19.28
CA ASN A 61 10.42 0.33 -19.93
C ASN A 61 9.12 0.72 -20.68
N ASN A 62 8.22 -0.23 -20.97
CA ASN A 62 7.02 0.02 -21.79
C ASN A 62 5.68 -0.17 -21.05
N VAL A 63 5.68 -0.49 -19.74
CA VAL A 63 4.43 -0.79 -19.01
C VAL A 63 4.07 0.27 -17.97
N PHE A 64 5.06 0.99 -17.43
CA PHE A 64 4.78 2.06 -16.46
C PHE A 64 4.39 3.35 -17.17
N LYS A 65 3.31 3.98 -16.69
CA LYS A 65 3.03 5.38 -16.95
C LYS A 65 4.16 6.21 -16.36
N LYS A 66 5.03 6.69 -17.26
CA LYS A 66 6.17 7.54 -16.92
C LYS A 66 5.69 8.79 -16.18
N ASN A 67 6.50 9.27 -15.25
CA ASN A 67 6.28 10.51 -14.51
C ASN A 67 5.01 10.53 -13.66
N ASP A 68 4.59 9.38 -13.15
CA ASP A 68 3.38 9.21 -12.34
C ASP A 68 3.68 8.45 -11.03
N LEU A 69 2.77 8.55 -10.06
CA LEU A 69 2.90 8.05 -8.69
C LEU A 69 1.62 7.33 -8.24
N SER A 70 1.74 6.06 -7.86
CA SER A 70 0.64 5.29 -7.25
C SER A 70 0.81 5.10 -5.76
N ILE A 71 -0.30 5.04 -5.03
CA ILE A 71 -0.30 4.35 -3.74
C ILE A 71 -0.31 2.84 -3.99
N VAL A 72 0.50 2.12 -3.22
CA VAL A 72 0.49 0.67 -3.13
C VAL A 72 0.10 0.28 -1.72
N THR A 73 -0.93 -0.54 -1.58
CA THR A 73 -1.43 -0.94 -0.27
C THR A 73 -1.98 -2.36 -0.28
N HIS A 74 -2.26 -2.89 0.91
CA HIS A 74 -2.85 -4.20 1.07
C HIS A 74 -3.75 -4.26 2.30
N GLY A 75 -4.65 -5.22 2.31
CA GLY A 75 -5.53 -5.43 3.46
C GLY A 75 -6.37 -6.69 3.37
N THR A 76 -7.26 -6.85 4.33
CA THR A 76 -8.34 -7.84 4.32
C THR A 76 -9.68 -7.17 4.02
N LEU A 77 -10.75 -7.97 3.91
CA LEU A 77 -12.13 -7.49 3.73
C LEU A 77 -12.51 -6.35 4.70
N HIS A 78 -12.17 -6.47 5.98
CA HIS A 78 -12.51 -5.47 6.99
C HIS A 78 -11.88 -4.11 6.71
N GLN A 79 -10.67 -4.08 6.18
CA GLN A 79 -9.92 -2.83 5.98
C GLN A 79 -10.33 -2.08 4.71
N LEU A 80 -11.10 -2.72 3.81
CA LEU A 80 -11.55 -2.11 2.55
C LEU A 80 -12.42 -0.88 2.74
N SER A 81 -13.08 -0.73 3.90
CA SER A 81 -13.84 0.48 4.23
C SER A 81 -12.99 1.76 4.22
N ASN A 82 -11.68 1.66 4.47
CA ASN A 82 -10.78 2.81 4.43
C ASN A 82 -10.52 3.33 3.01
N LEU A 83 -10.77 2.53 1.97
CA LEU A 83 -10.51 2.93 0.58
C LEU A 83 -11.39 4.09 0.13
N ASP A 84 -12.60 4.22 0.66
CA ASP A 84 -13.49 5.33 0.34
C ASP A 84 -12.85 6.67 0.69
N PHE A 85 -12.36 6.79 1.92
CA PHE A 85 -11.69 8.01 2.38
C PHE A 85 -10.31 8.20 1.72
N LEU A 86 -9.54 7.12 1.54
CA LEU A 86 -8.24 7.21 0.88
C LEU A 86 -8.36 7.70 -0.57
N ALA A 87 -9.37 7.24 -1.32
CA ALA A 87 -9.63 7.68 -2.68
C ALA A 87 -10.01 9.17 -2.78
N GLN A 88 -10.61 9.74 -1.73
CA GLN A 88 -10.92 11.17 -1.65
C GLN A 88 -9.69 12.02 -1.35
N LYS A 89 -8.70 11.46 -0.63
CA LYS A 89 -7.46 12.16 -0.24
C LYS A 89 -6.31 11.96 -1.24
N TRP A 90 -6.45 11.03 -2.18
CA TRP A 90 -5.42 10.70 -3.15
C TRP A 90 -5.93 10.82 -4.58
N ASN A 91 -5.29 11.71 -5.35
CA ASN A 91 -5.68 11.98 -6.73
C ASN A 91 -4.97 11.13 -7.79
N GLY A 92 -3.96 10.35 -7.40
CA GLY A 92 -3.29 9.41 -8.27
C GLY A 92 -3.94 8.02 -8.30
N PRO A 93 -3.36 7.07 -9.05
CA PRO A 93 -3.79 5.67 -9.04
C PRO A 93 -3.48 4.98 -7.70
N ILE A 94 -4.23 3.91 -7.40
CA ILE A 94 -4.03 3.05 -6.22
C ILE A 94 -4.05 1.59 -6.66
N SER A 95 -3.01 0.84 -6.30
CA SER A 95 -2.98 -0.62 -6.45
C SER A 95 -3.13 -1.28 -5.09
N VAL A 96 -4.16 -2.13 -4.95
CA VAL A 96 -4.51 -2.78 -3.69
C VAL A 96 -4.37 -4.30 -3.84
N ALA A 97 -3.67 -4.95 -2.92
CA ALA A 97 -3.74 -6.40 -2.75
C ALA A 97 -4.69 -6.77 -1.59
N VAL A 98 -5.76 -7.52 -1.89
CA VAL A 98 -6.76 -7.93 -0.90
C VAL A 98 -6.57 -9.40 -0.57
N PHE A 99 -6.21 -9.68 0.67
CA PHE A 99 -6.00 -11.03 1.15
C PHE A 99 -7.33 -11.63 1.62
N ALA A 100 -7.72 -12.73 0.97
CA ALA A 100 -8.79 -13.60 1.43
C ALA A 100 -8.18 -14.73 2.25
N VAL A 101 -8.54 -14.81 3.53
CA VAL A 101 -8.02 -15.83 4.46
C VAL A 101 -8.41 -17.24 4.01
N SER A 102 -9.55 -17.34 3.32
CA SER A 102 -10.04 -18.57 2.74
C SER A 102 -10.79 -18.31 1.43
N VAL A 103 -10.93 -19.34 0.59
CA VAL A 103 -11.64 -19.27 -0.69
C VAL A 103 -13.09 -18.77 -0.51
N GLN A 104 -13.75 -19.17 0.59
CA GLN A 104 -15.12 -18.76 0.91
C GLN A 104 -15.29 -17.26 1.15
N GLN A 105 -14.22 -16.51 1.43
CA GLN A 105 -14.29 -15.05 1.57
C GLN A 105 -14.31 -14.32 0.22
N LEU A 106 -13.96 -14.98 -0.89
CA LEU A 106 -13.86 -14.33 -2.19
C LEU A 106 -15.17 -13.68 -2.65
N PRO A 107 -16.36 -14.33 -2.53
CA PRO A 107 -17.61 -13.69 -2.91
C PRO A 107 -17.90 -12.42 -2.10
N LEU A 108 -17.67 -12.45 -0.77
CA LEU A 108 -17.87 -11.29 0.11
C LEU A 108 -16.93 -10.13 -0.24
N ILE A 109 -15.68 -10.45 -0.57
CA ILE A 109 -14.70 -9.43 -1.01
C ILE A 109 -15.13 -8.81 -2.33
N ILE A 110 -15.64 -9.61 -3.27
CA ILE A 110 -16.12 -9.09 -4.55
C ILE A 110 -17.35 -8.20 -4.35
N GLU A 111 -18.32 -8.61 -3.54
CA GLU A 111 -19.47 -7.77 -3.18
C GLU A 111 -19.02 -6.43 -2.56
N ALA A 112 -18.03 -6.46 -1.66
CA ALA A 112 -17.48 -5.24 -1.06
C ALA A 112 -16.79 -4.33 -2.10
N ILE A 113 -16.00 -4.90 -3.03
CA ILE A 113 -15.35 -4.16 -4.12
C ILE A 113 -16.39 -3.53 -5.04
N LEU A 114 -17.43 -4.29 -5.42
CA LEU A 114 -18.49 -3.78 -6.27
C LEU A 114 -19.27 -2.66 -5.59
N LEU A 115 -19.60 -2.81 -4.30
CA LEU A 115 -20.25 -1.76 -3.51
C LEU A 115 -19.40 -0.49 -3.45
N LEU A 116 -18.09 -0.61 -3.19
CA LEU A 116 -17.16 0.52 -3.16
C LEU A 116 -17.12 1.24 -4.52
N ARG A 117 -17.04 0.50 -5.63
CA ARG A 117 -17.03 1.05 -6.99
C ARG A 117 -18.38 1.64 -7.43
N TYR A 118 -19.48 1.14 -6.89
CA TYR A 118 -20.80 1.71 -7.10
C TYR A 118 -20.93 3.05 -6.38
N CYS A 119 -20.62 3.08 -5.07
CA CYS A 119 -20.83 4.25 -4.23
C CYS A 119 -19.80 5.36 -4.43
N ASN A 120 -18.57 5.04 -4.86
CA ASN A 120 -17.52 6.03 -5.05
C ASN A 120 -16.91 5.95 -6.47
N PRO A 121 -17.14 6.95 -7.34
CA PRO A 121 -16.58 6.97 -8.70
C PRO A 121 -15.05 7.03 -8.71
N LEU A 122 -14.41 7.66 -7.71
CA LEU A 122 -12.96 7.71 -7.59
C LEU A 122 -12.38 6.31 -7.36
N VAL A 123 -13.05 5.48 -6.56
CA VAL A 123 -12.66 4.07 -6.37
C VAL A 123 -12.75 3.29 -7.68
N ARG A 124 -13.82 3.51 -8.44
CA ARG A 124 -14.03 2.86 -9.75
C ARG A 124 -12.99 3.27 -10.79
N GLU A 125 -12.57 4.53 -10.78
CA GLU A 125 -11.67 5.09 -11.79
C GLU A 125 -10.20 4.83 -11.48
N ARG A 126 -9.79 4.94 -10.21
CA ARG A 126 -8.37 5.02 -9.82
C ARG A 126 -7.84 3.77 -9.11
N ILE A 127 -8.70 2.84 -8.68
CA ILE A 127 -8.28 1.71 -7.84
C ILE A 127 -8.31 0.39 -8.61
N SER A 128 -7.14 -0.26 -8.68
CA SER A 128 -6.94 -1.62 -9.16
C SER A 128 -6.85 -2.59 -7.98
N PHE A 129 -7.57 -3.71 -8.04
CA PHE A 129 -7.65 -4.71 -6.96
C PHE A 129 -6.99 -6.02 -7.38
N ASN A 130 -6.21 -6.63 -6.48
CA ASN A 130 -5.56 -7.92 -6.69
C ASN A 130 -5.96 -8.84 -5.53
N LEU A 131 -6.86 -9.79 -5.78
CA LEU A 131 -7.29 -10.75 -4.76
C LEU A 131 -6.24 -11.85 -4.62
N VAL A 132 -5.87 -12.16 -3.37
CA VAL A 132 -4.84 -13.14 -3.04
C VAL A 132 -5.40 -14.10 -2.02
N TYR A 133 -5.33 -15.40 -2.28
CA TYR A 133 -5.85 -16.41 -1.36
C TYR A 133 -5.00 -17.70 -1.35
N PRO A 134 -4.91 -18.40 -0.21
CA PRO A 134 -4.08 -19.60 -0.07
C PRO A 134 -4.72 -20.83 -0.75
N LEU A 135 -3.91 -21.66 -1.40
CA LEU A 135 -4.37 -22.90 -2.04
C LEU A 135 -4.57 -24.06 -1.05
N ASN A 136 -3.75 -24.15 -0.01
CA ASN A 136 -3.68 -25.31 0.90
C ASN A 136 -4.94 -25.53 1.75
N PHE A 137 -5.83 -24.54 1.88
CA PHE A 137 -7.05 -24.66 2.69
C PHE A 137 -8.31 -25.03 1.89
N SER A 138 -8.18 -25.30 0.58
CA SER A 138 -9.22 -26.04 -0.16
C SER A 138 -9.46 -27.45 0.38
N ASN A 139 -8.55 -28.02 1.17
CA ASN A 139 -8.67 -29.40 1.65
C ASN A 139 -9.83 -29.65 2.64
N LYS A 140 -10.36 -28.61 3.31
CA LYS A 140 -11.58 -28.70 4.14
C LYS A 140 -12.86 -28.52 3.32
N LEU A 141 -12.76 -28.01 2.10
CA LEU A 141 -13.88 -27.86 1.18
C LEU A 141 -13.90 -29.04 0.23
N ASN A 142 -15.08 -29.52 -0.14
CA ASN A 142 -15.15 -30.47 -1.24
C ASN A 142 -14.89 -29.73 -2.57
N ASN A 143 -14.40 -30.47 -3.59
CA ASN A 143 -14.12 -29.93 -4.92
C ASN A 143 -15.31 -29.18 -5.53
N ARG A 144 -16.55 -29.52 -5.15
CA ARG A 144 -17.78 -28.87 -5.63
C ARG A 144 -17.95 -27.46 -5.05
N GLN A 145 -17.66 -27.25 -3.76
CA GLN A 145 -17.71 -25.94 -3.11
C GLN A 145 -16.63 -25.00 -3.65
N VAL A 146 -15.40 -25.50 -3.82
CA VAL A 146 -14.32 -24.72 -4.43
C VAL A 146 -14.68 -24.37 -5.87
N ARG A 147 -15.16 -25.34 -6.67
CA ARG A 147 -15.62 -25.07 -8.03
C ARG A 147 -16.75 -24.05 -8.05
N SER A 148 -17.76 -24.15 -7.20
CA SER A 148 -18.85 -23.16 -7.13
C SER A 148 -18.35 -21.74 -6.86
N VAL A 149 -17.37 -21.56 -5.96
CA VAL A 149 -16.76 -20.24 -5.71
C VAL A 149 -15.89 -19.77 -6.88
N LEU A 150 -15.18 -20.68 -7.55
CA LEU A 150 -14.38 -20.33 -8.74
C LEU A 150 -15.25 -20.14 -9.98
N ASP A 151 -16.38 -20.81 -10.08
CA ASP A 151 -17.38 -20.65 -11.13
C ASP A 151 -18.09 -19.30 -10.96
N PHE A 152 -18.31 -18.84 -9.72
CA PHE A 152 -18.67 -17.44 -9.44
C PHE A 152 -17.66 -16.43 -10.00
N LEU A 153 -16.38 -16.84 -10.13
CA LEU A 153 -15.31 -16.01 -10.71
C LEU A 153 -15.17 -16.18 -12.24
N LYS A 154 -15.81 -17.18 -12.85
CA LYS A 154 -15.81 -17.36 -14.31
C LYS A 154 -16.84 -16.41 -14.93
N TRP A 155 -16.35 -15.35 -15.56
CA TRP A 155 -17.17 -14.34 -16.25
C TRP A 155 -17.28 -14.68 -17.75
N PRO A 156 -18.52 -14.83 -18.28
CA PRO A 156 -19.30 -13.69 -18.81
C PRO A 156 -20.61 -13.34 -18.07
N ASP A 157 -20.95 -14.01 -16.96
CA ASP A 157 -22.37 -14.08 -16.56
C ASP A 157 -22.75 -13.43 -15.21
N ILE A 158 -21.93 -12.67 -14.47
CA ILE A 158 -22.36 -12.00 -13.19
C ILE A 158 -23.60 -11.09 -13.40
N GLU A 159 -23.84 -10.50 -14.59
CA GLU A 159 -25.07 -9.75 -14.88
C GLU A 159 -26.30 -10.68 -15.01
N GLN A 160 -26.09 -11.94 -15.41
CA GLN A 160 -27.12 -12.98 -15.53
C GLN A 160 -27.30 -13.81 -14.24
N PHE A 161 -26.25 -13.99 -13.43
CA PHE A 161 -26.26 -14.79 -12.19
C PHE A 161 -26.56 -13.97 -10.92
N TYR A 162 -26.58 -12.63 -10.98
CA TYR A 162 -26.77 -11.80 -9.79
C TYR A 162 -27.79 -10.65 -9.94
N PRO A 163 -29.07 -10.93 -10.29
CA PRO A 163 -30.15 -9.94 -10.17
C PRO A 163 -30.32 -9.44 -8.72
N GLU A 164 -29.92 -10.25 -7.75
CA GLU A 164 -29.88 -9.87 -6.33
C GLU A 164 -28.85 -8.77 -6.03
N PHE A 165 -27.83 -8.58 -6.88
CA PHE A 165 -26.81 -7.55 -6.66
C PHE A 165 -27.35 -6.17 -6.98
N GLU A 166 -28.18 -6.04 -8.01
CA GLU A 166 -28.89 -4.80 -8.29
C GLU A 166 -29.85 -4.45 -7.16
N ASN A 167 -30.53 -5.44 -6.59
CA ASN A 167 -31.34 -5.27 -5.37
C ASN A 167 -30.49 -4.93 -4.14
N PHE A 168 -29.32 -5.54 -3.99
CA PHE A 168 -28.39 -5.23 -2.90
C PHE A 168 -27.85 -3.82 -3.02
N ILE A 169 -27.44 -3.38 -4.21
CA ILE A 169 -27.00 -2.03 -4.52
C ILE A 169 -28.13 -1.02 -4.28
N SER A 170 -29.32 -1.28 -4.81
CA SER A 170 -30.46 -0.35 -4.70
C SER A 170 -30.95 -0.19 -3.26
N ASN A 171 -30.84 -1.24 -2.45
CA ASN A 171 -31.10 -1.21 -1.01
C ASN A 171 -29.89 -0.76 -0.18
N SER A 172 -28.69 -0.69 -0.76
CA SER A 172 -27.47 -0.26 -0.07
C SER A 172 -27.40 1.25 -0.01
N ASN A 173 -27.38 1.79 1.21
CA ASN A 173 -27.19 3.21 1.39
C ASN A 173 -25.70 3.58 1.33
N CYS A 174 -25.27 4.24 0.25
CA CYS A 174 -23.91 4.76 0.09
C CYS A 174 -23.50 5.80 1.15
N ILE A 175 -24.42 6.26 2.01
CA ILE A 175 -24.13 7.18 3.13
C ILE A 175 -23.15 6.58 4.15
N ASN A 176 -23.17 5.25 4.36
CA ASN A 176 -22.28 4.58 5.32
C ASN A 176 -21.76 3.24 4.77
N ILE A 177 -20.80 3.33 3.83
CA ILE A 177 -20.15 2.18 3.20
C ILE A 177 -19.48 1.28 4.25
N GLU A 178 -18.83 1.85 5.27
CA GLU A 178 -18.20 1.09 6.36
C GLU A 178 -19.20 0.14 7.01
N ARG A 179 -20.37 0.64 7.43
CA ARG A 179 -21.42 -0.18 8.03
C ARG A 179 -21.93 -1.26 7.06
N SER A 180 -22.03 -0.96 5.77
CA SER A 180 -22.46 -1.93 4.76
C SER A 180 -21.43 -3.05 4.57
N ILE A 181 -20.13 -2.74 4.52
CA ILE A 181 -19.05 -3.73 4.48
C ILE A 181 -19.04 -4.56 5.77
N LEU A 182 -19.21 -3.93 6.93
CA LEU A 182 -19.30 -4.64 8.22
C LEU A 182 -20.49 -5.60 8.29
N LYS A 183 -21.62 -5.30 7.63
CA LYS A 183 -22.77 -6.22 7.56
C LYS A 183 -22.47 -7.49 6.75
N LEU A 184 -21.59 -7.42 5.74
CA LEU A 184 -21.14 -8.60 4.99
C LEU A 184 -20.32 -9.54 5.88
N ILE A 185 -19.67 -8.97 6.89
CA ILE A 185 -18.82 -9.68 7.85
C ILE A 185 -19.71 -10.20 9.00
N LYS A 186 -20.31 -11.39 8.85
CA LYS A 186 -21.18 -12.00 9.89
C LYS A 186 -20.48 -12.31 11.23
N ARG A 187 -19.15 -12.13 11.35
CA ARG A 187 -18.36 -12.09 12.60
C ARG A 187 -17.13 -11.21 12.41
N PRO A 188 -16.81 -10.26 13.31
CA PRO A 188 -15.59 -9.48 13.20
C PRO A 188 -14.38 -10.41 13.25
N THR A 189 -13.72 -10.57 12.11
CA THR A 189 -12.41 -11.19 12.02
C THR A 189 -11.37 -10.16 12.45
N ILE A 190 -10.69 -10.39 13.57
CA ILE A 190 -9.52 -9.60 13.95
C ILE A 190 -8.44 -9.87 12.89
N ASN A 191 -7.92 -8.82 12.26
CA ASN A 191 -6.79 -8.95 11.34
C ASN A 191 -5.63 -9.62 12.07
N TYR A 192 -4.90 -10.51 11.39
CA TYR A 192 -3.74 -11.25 11.92
C TYR A 192 -4.07 -12.39 12.92
N ASP A 193 -5.34 -12.58 13.30
CA ASP A 193 -5.80 -13.71 14.13
C ASP A 193 -6.48 -14.77 13.28
N HIS A 194 -5.69 -15.41 12.41
CA HIS A 194 -6.13 -16.46 11.50
C HIS A 194 -5.19 -17.66 11.60
N ASP A 195 -5.71 -18.85 11.33
CA ASP A 195 -4.89 -20.07 11.16
C ASP A 195 -3.87 -19.94 10.00
N VAL A 196 -3.97 -18.86 9.19
CA VAL A 196 -3.08 -18.55 8.08
C VAL A 196 -2.31 -17.27 8.38
N ALA A 197 -0.98 -17.37 8.40
CA ALA A 197 -0.09 -16.22 8.56
C ALA A 197 -0.34 -15.18 7.45
N TYR A 198 -0.54 -13.91 7.82
CA TYR A 198 -0.77 -12.82 6.88
C TYR A 198 0.52 -12.52 6.08
N PRO A 199 0.49 -12.66 4.74
CA PRO A 199 1.70 -12.58 3.93
C PRO A 199 1.96 -11.13 3.45
N ASN A 200 2.13 -10.19 4.39
CA ASN A 200 2.24 -8.74 4.11
C ASN A 200 3.22 -8.39 2.98
N ASN A 201 4.42 -8.98 2.96
CA ASN A 201 5.44 -8.64 1.96
C ASN A 201 5.10 -9.18 0.57
N LEU A 202 4.50 -10.36 0.48
CA LEU A 202 3.94 -10.88 -0.78
C LEU A 202 2.85 -9.93 -1.31
N LEU A 203 1.93 -9.51 -0.44
CA LEU A 203 0.84 -8.60 -0.83
C LEU A 203 1.37 -7.23 -1.31
N ARG A 204 2.38 -6.67 -0.62
CA ARG A 204 3.09 -5.47 -1.08
C ARG A 204 3.68 -5.67 -2.47
N ASN A 205 4.37 -6.78 -2.71
CA ASN A 205 4.96 -7.06 -4.01
C ASN A 205 3.92 -7.26 -5.12
N ILE A 206 2.82 -7.97 -4.84
CA ILE A 206 1.71 -8.15 -5.79
C ILE A 206 1.10 -6.81 -6.17
N ALA A 207 0.79 -5.97 -5.19
CA ALA A 207 0.24 -4.64 -5.45
C ALA A 207 1.25 -3.75 -6.19
N ARG A 208 2.55 -3.80 -5.84
CA ARG A 208 3.62 -3.05 -6.54
C ARG A 208 3.78 -3.48 -8.00
N ARG A 209 3.78 -4.78 -8.28
CA ARG A 209 3.89 -5.33 -9.65
C ARG A 209 2.72 -4.87 -10.53
N ASN A 210 1.54 -4.71 -9.95
CA ASN A 210 0.34 -4.25 -10.64
C ASN A 210 0.13 -2.71 -10.55
N ALA A 211 1.06 -1.98 -9.94
CA ALA A 211 1.06 -0.52 -9.98
C ALA A 211 1.71 -0.07 -11.28
N LEU A 212 0.91 0.46 -12.21
CA LEU A 212 1.35 0.85 -13.55
C LEU A 212 2.00 2.25 -13.57
N THR A 213 2.68 2.66 -12.50
CA THR A 213 3.35 3.97 -12.40
C THR A 213 4.82 3.83 -12.10
N GLU A 214 5.62 4.80 -12.57
CA GLU A 214 7.07 4.82 -12.36
C GLU A 214 7.44 4.92 -10.86
N TYR A 215 6.67 5.69 -10.08
CA TYR A 215 6.88 5.81 -8.64
C TYR A 215 5.75 5.17 -7.83
N THR A 216 6.08 4.72 -6.62
CA THR A 216 5.11 4.13 -5.69
C THR A 216 5.29 4.65 -4.27
N LEU A 217 4.18 4.76 -3.56
CA LEU A 217 4.10 5.01 -2.12
C LEU A 217 3.47 3.78 -1.45
N VAL A 218 4.27 2.96 -0.78
CA VAL A 218 3.78 1.75 -0.10
C VAL A 218 3.30 2.11 1.32
N ILE A 219 2.00 2.04 1.57
CA ILE A 219 1.38 2.37 2.88
C ILE A 219 0.31 1.35 3.29
N ASP A 220 0.03 1.26 4.58
CA ASP A 220 -1.11 0.51 5.13
C ASP A 220 -2.44 1.29 4.87
N LEU A 221 -3.56 0.58 4.77
CA LEU A 221 -4.88 1.16 4.44
C LEU A 221 -5.41 2.16 5.48
N ASP A 222 -4.89 2.13 6.71
CA ASP A 222 -5.25 3.03 7.81
C ASP A 222 -4.36 4.29 7.87
N LEU A 223 -3.47 4.49 6.88
CA LEU A 223 -2.69 5.72 6.72
C LEU A 223 -3.32 6.66 5.70
N VAL A 224 -3.30 7.95 6.03
CA VAL A 224 -3.86 9.01 5.23
C VAL A 224 -2.74 9.98 4.86
N PRO A 225 -2.52 10.28 3.57
CA PRO A 225 -1.56 11.29 3.16
C PRO A 225 -2.04 12.71 3.45
N SER A 226 -1.09 13.62 3.65
CA SER A 226 -1.35 15.06 3.65
C SER A 226 -2.02 15.50 2.34
N GLU A 227 -2.81 16.56 2.40
CA GLU A 227 -3.58 17.05 1.26
C GLU A 227 -2.70 17.41 0.07
N ASN A 228 -3.17 17.01 -1.13
CA ASN A 228 -2.51 17.21 -2.41
C ASN A 228 -1.07 16.63 -2.48
N LEU A 229 -0.74 15.62 -1.66
CA LEU A 229 0.59 15.00 -1.67
C LEU A 229 0.97 14.46 -3.06
N TYR A 230 0.01 13.88 -3.78
CA TYR A 230 0.23 13.39 -5.14
C TYR A 230 0.70 14.52 -6.06
N GLU A 231 -0.08 15.59 -6.19
CA GLU A 231 0.22 16.74 -7.05
C GLU A 231 1.54 17.40 -6.66
N LYS A 232 1.71 17.68 -5.35
CA LYS A 232 2.92 18.31 -4.83
C LYS A 232 4.17 17.49 -5.12
N PHE A 233 4.08 16.15 -5.06
CA PHE A 233 5.20 15.28 -5.40
C PHE A 233 5.48 15.26 -6.90
N ILE A 234 4.44 15.16 -7.74
CA ILE A 234 4.61 15.21 -9.20
C ILE A 234 5.27 16.54 -9.61
N ASP A 235 4.85 17.66 -9.04
CA ASP A 235 5.44 18.97 -9.30
C ASP A 235 6.87 19.07 -8.78
N PHE A 236 7.15 18.55 -7.58
CA PHE A 236 8.51 18.44 -7.04
C PHE A 236 9.42 17.64 -7.99
N ALA A 237 9.00 16.45 -8.42
CA ALA A 237 9.80 15.58 -9.30
C ALA A 237 10.01 16.19 -10.70
N LYS A 238 9.04 16.96 -11.22
CA LYS A 238 9.19 17.75 -12.45
C LYS A 238 10.17 18.90 -12.28
N ARG A 239 10.02 19.73 -11.24
CA ARG A 239 10.88 20.91 -10.98
C ARG A 239 12.34 20.54 -10.77
N THR A 240 12.59 19.47 -10.02
CA THR A 240 13.93 18.95 -9.72
C THR A 240 14.53 18.10 -10.85
N LYS A 241 13.78 17.87 -11.93
CA LYS A 241 14.16 17.03 -13.07
C LYS A 241 14.46 15.58 -12.69
N PHE A 242 13.95 15.07 -11.58
CA PHE A 242 14.12 13.65 -11.19
C PHE A 242 13.53 12.70 -12.24
N PHE A 243 12.38 13.05 -12.82
CA PHE A 243 11.76 12.32 -13.93
C PHE A 243 12.60 12.26 -15.22
N ARG A 244 13.52 13.22 -15.45
CA ARG A 244 14.30 13.29 -16.70
C ARG A 244 15.62 12.52 -16.63
N LYS A 245 16.06 12.12 -15.43
CA LYS A 245 17.31 11.38 -15.22
C LYS A 245 17.17 9.86 -15.43
N THR A 246 15.98 9.34 -15.74
CA THR A 246 15.76 7.90 -16.03
C THR A 246 15.96 7.52 -17.50
N ASP A 247 15.96 8.48 -18.44
CA ASP A 247 16.33 8.23 -19.86
C ASP A 247 17.86 8.19 -20.08
N SER A 248 18.68 8.35 -19.03
CA SER A 248 20.15 8.29 -19.08
C SER A 248 20.73 6.88 -19.24
N PHE A 249 19.89 5.85 -19.42
CA PHE A 249 20.31 4.52 -19.87
C PHE A 249 21.12 4.56 -21.17
N LEU A 250 20.96 5.61 -21.99
CA LEU A 250 21.74 5.83 -23.22
C LEU A 250 23.11 6.51 -22.99
N ASN A 251 23.34 7.13 -21.83
CA ASN A 251 24.55 7.94 -21.57
C ASN A 251 25.47 7.37 -20.47
N GLY A 252 25.19 6.19 -19.92
CA GLY A 252 26.06 5.53 -18.94
C GLY A 252 26.13 6.23 -17.57
N GLU A 253 25.31 7.25 -17.31
CA GLU A 253 25.18 7.86 -15.99
C GLU A 253 24.35 6.93 -15.08
N ARG A 254 24.90 6.59 -13.91
CA ARG A 254 24.16 5.80 -12.91
C ARG A 254 22.89 6.56 -12.52
N SER A 255 21.74 5.90 -12.64
CA SER A 255 20.49 6.43 -12.09
C SER A 255 20.68 6.73 -10.60
N GLU A 256 20.25 7.92 -10.21
CA GLU A 256 20.37 8.39 -8.84
C GLU A 256 19.45 7.54 -7.95
N LYS A 257 20.04 6.68 -7.12
CA LYS A 257 19.30 5.80 -6.22
C LYS A 257 18.85 6.57 -4.99
N THR A 258 17.66 7.17 -5.06
CA THR A 258 17.08 7.97 -3.98
C THR A 258 15.70 7.46 -3.63
N VAL A 259 15.40 7.42 -2.33
CA VAL A 259 14.02 7.27 -1.83
C VAL A 259 13.65 8.48 -0.98
N PHE A 260 12.40 8.91 -1.09
CA PHE A 260 11.89 10.11 -0.43
C PHE A 260 11.08 9.73 0.79
N VAL A 261 11.65 9.92 1.98
CA VAL A 261 11.04 9.58 3.27
C VAL A 261 9.97 10.59 3.63
N ILE A 262 8.80 10.08 4.02
CA ILE A 262 7.67 10.86 4.50
C ILE A 262 7.53 10.67 6.01
N PRO A 263 7.65 11.74 6.82
CA PRO A 263 7.35 11.67 8.25
C PRO A 263 5.91 11.19 8.51
N THR A 264 5.76 10.25 9.44
CA THR A 264 4.46 9.64 9.74
C THR A 264 4.12 9.82 11.21
N PHE A 265 2.87 10.17 11.46
CA PHE A 265 2.34 10.37 12.79
C PHE A 265 1.14 9.45 13.03
N GLU A 266 0.74 9.32 14.29
CA GLU A 266 -0.50 8.68 14.68
C GLU A 266 -1.38 9.67 15.45
N ILE A 267 -2.69 9.54 15.30
CA ILE A 267 -3.70 10.44 15.89
C ILE A 267 -4.68 9.67 16.78
N ASP A 268 -5.03 10.22 17.95
CA ASP A 268 -6.15 9.73 18.76
C ASP A 268 -7.43 10.49 18.41
N LEU A 269 -8.19 9.93 17.48
CA LEU A 269 -9.44 10.51 16.97
C LEU A 269 -10.54 10.56 18.03
N ASP A 270 -10.52 9.65 19.02
CA ASP A 270 -11.53 9.62 20.07
C ASP A 270 -11.29 10.73 21.08
N VAL A 271 -10.05 10.94 21.49
CA VAL A 271 -9.67 12.07 22.37
C VAL A 271 -9.94 13.40 21.66
N MET A 272 -9.54 13.54 20.39
CA MET A 272 -9.77 14.79 19.65
C MET A 272 -11.27 15.08 19.49
N LYS A 273 -12.09 14.07 19.17
CA LYS A 273 -13.54 14.22 19.03
C LYS A 273 -14.24 14.59 20.34
N GLN A 274 -13.76 14.09 21.47
CA GLN A 274 -14.30 14.41 22.80
C GLN A 274 -13.85 15.79 23.30
N SER A 275 -12.73 16.31 22.80
CA SER A 275 -12.14 17.56 23.26
C SER A 275 -12.93 18.82 22.86
N ASP A 276 -13.83 18.72 21.89
CA ASP A 276 -14.61 19.85 21.36
C ASP A 276 -16.05 19.41 21.08
N SER A 277 -17.02 20.12 21.67
CA SER A 277 -18.43 19.83 21.51
C SER A 277 -18.91 19.97 20.06
N THR A 278 -18.27 20.82 19.26
CA THR A 278 -18.57 21.01 17.83
C THR A 278 -18.19 19.78 17.00
N ASN A 279 -17.17 19.02 17.42
CA ASN A 279 -16.68 17.83 16.73
C ASN A 279 -17.55 16.58 16.94
N ARG A 280 -18.51 16.62 17.87
CA ARG A 280 -19.33 15.46 18.27
C ARG A 280 -20.06 14.81 17.10
N TYR A 281 -20.55 15.62 16.14
CA TYR A 281 -21.32 15.15 15.00
C TYR A 281 -20.47 14.91 13.74
N LEU A 282 -19.20 15.32 13.73
CA LEU A 282 -18.31 15.12 12.60
C LEU A 282 -17.92 13.63 12.47
N LYS A 283 -17.79 13.18 11.21
CA LYS A 283 -17.15 11.90 10.90
C LYS A 283 -15.69 11.97 11.36
N LYS A 284 -15.17 10.89 11.97
CA LYS A 284 -13.80 10.84 12.51
C LYS A 284 -12.75 11.19 11.46
N ASP A 285 -12.96 10.74 10.22
CA ASP A 285 -12.04 11.01 9.11
C ASP A 285 -11.87 12.52 8.79
N LEU A 286 -12.87 13.35 9.08
CA LEU A 286 -12.80 14.80 8.88
C LEU A 286 -11.95 15.51 9.96
N LEU A 287 -11.58 14.82 11.04
CA LEU A 287 -10.71 15.36 12.09
C LEU A 287 -9.22 15.15 11.80
N ILE A 288 -8.90 14.36 10.77
CA ILE A 288 -7.51 14.07 10.39
C ILE A 288 -6.90 15.31 9.75
N PRO A 289 -5.76 15.82 10.26
CA PRO A 289 -5.13 17.02 9.70
C PRO A 289 -4.82 16.88 8.21
N ALA A 290 -5.31 17.85 7.43
CA ALA A 290 -5.08 17.92 6.00
C ALA A 290 -3.73 18.56 5.66
N ASP A 291 -3.34 19.58 6.42
CA ASP A 291 -2.16 20.41 6.17
C ASP A 291 -1.23 20.51 7.39
N LYS A 292 -0.06 21.12 7.19
CA LYS A 292 0.94 21.31 8.25
C LYS A 292 0.44 22.19 9.40
N SER A 293 -0.39 23.19 9.14
CA SER A 293 -0.92 24.08 10.18
C SER A 293 -1.81 23.28 11.14
N GLN A 294 -2.76 22.53 10.59
CA GLN A 294 -3.64 21.64 11.36
C GLN A 294 -2.83 20.56 12.10
N LEU A 295 -1.80 20.01 11.47
CA LEU A 295 -0.91 19.03 12.10
C LEU A 295 -0.20 19.64 13.31
N MET A 296 0.33 20.85 13.18
CA MET A 296 1.04 21.54 14.26
C MET A 296 0.11 21.87 15.42
N GLU A 297 -1.12 22.31 15.15
CA GLU A 297 -2.14 22.52 16.17
C GLU A 297 -2.47 21.21 16.92
N ALA A 298 -2.68 20.12 16.19
CA ALA A 298 -2.98 18.82 16.78
C ALA A 298 -1.80 18.24 17.59
N ILE A 299 -0.55 18.54 17.22
CA ILE A 299 0.65 18.21 18.00
C ILE A 299 0.68 19.04 19.29
N ASP A 300 0.43 20.35 19.23
CA ASP A 300 0.42 21.24 20.41
C ASP A 300 -0.64 20.80 21.43
N ARG A 301 -1.82 20.41 20.92
CA ARG A 301 -2.91 19.85 21.72
C ARG A 301 -2.71 18.39 22.16
N LYS A 302 -1.58 17.76 21.80
CA LYS A 302 -1.20 16.38 22.16
C LYS A 302 -2.14 15.29 21.65
N PHE A 303 -2.88 15.55 20.57
CA PHE A 303 -3.68 14.53 19.88
C PHE A 303 -2.84 13.68 18.94
N ILE A 304 -1.68 14.20 18.53
CA ILE A 304 -0.78 13.57 17.57
C ILE A 304 0.59 13.31 18.19
N ARG A 305 1.20 12.20 17.79
CA ARG A 305 2.58 11.86 18.12
C ARG A 305 3.27 11.14 16.96
N PRO A 306 4.62 11.07 16.93
CA PRO A 306 5.33 10.28 15.93
C PRO A 306 4.83 8.84 15.91
N PHE A 307 4.69 8.29 14.70
CA PHE A 307 4.20 6.93 14.51
C PHE A 307 5.04 5.92 15.31
N TYR A 308 4.41 4.91 15.90
CA TYR A 308 5.11 3.81 16.59
C TYR A 308 6.03 4.24 17.75
N ILE A 309 5.92 5.47 18.26
CA ILE A 309 6.84 5.98 19.28
C ILE A 309 6.82 5.13 20.56
N GLU A 310 5.65 4.62 20.97
CA GLU A 310 5.51 3.75 22.14
C GLU A 310 5.94 2.30 21.88
N LEU A 311 5.73 1.80 20.66
CA LEU A 311 6.02 0.41 20.32
C LEU A 311 7.48 0.17 19.98
N CYS A 312 8.07 1.11 19.24
CA CYS A 312 9.47 1.05 18.84
C CYS A 312 9.98 2.45 18.50
N TRP A 313 10.26 3.26 19.52
CA TRP A 313 10.89 4.58 19.34
C TRP A 313 12.18 4.51 18.50
N LYS A 314 12.97 3.44 18.66
CA LYS A 314 14.20 3.22 17.88
C LYS A 314 13.93 3.09 16.39
N CYS A 315 12.81 2.46 16.00
CA CYS A 315 12.42 2.22 14.62
C CYS A 315 12.09 3.50 13.84
N GLN A 316 11.86 4.61 14.52
CA GLN A 316 11.33 5.84 13.92
C GLN A 316 12.21 7.07 14.20
N LYS A 317 13.04 7.06 15.25
CA LYS A 317 13.86 8.21 15.66
C LYS A 317 14.77 8.77 14.55
N HIS A 318 15.17 7.95 13.58
CA HIS A 318 16.10 8.35 12.52
C HIS A 318 15.49 9.29 11.47
N THR A 319 14.16 9.42 11.43
CA THR A 319 13.46 10.43 10.63
C THR A 319 13.64 11.87 11.18
N ASP A 320 14.15 12.02 12.40
CA ASP A 320 14.35 13.30 13.09
C ASP A 320 13.10 14.20 13.12
N TYR A 321 12.04 13.67 13.74
CA TYR A 321 10.77 14.39 13.95
C TYR A 321 10.95 15.73 14.65
N ILE A 322 11.94 15.86 15.55
CA ILE A 322 12.20 17.11 16.28
C ILE A 322 12.70 18.18 15.31
N ALA A 323 13.68 17.85 14.46
CA ALA A 323 14.15 18.78 13.45
C ALA A 323 13.02 19.18 12.49
N TRP A 324 12.24 18.20 12.00
CA TRP A 324 11.14 18.43 11.06
C TRP A 324 10.04 19.35 11.63
N ILE A 325 9.63 19.12 12.88
CA ILE A 325 8.65 19.97 13.59
C ILE A 325 9.23 21.38 13.80
N ARG A 326 10.49 21.49 14.23
CA ARG A 326 11.10 22.79 14.53
C ARG A 326 11.30 23.63 13.27
N GLU A 327 11.61 23.01 12.14
CA GLU A 327 11.64 23.67 10.83
C GLU A 327 10.27 24.23 10.47
N THR A 328 9.22 23.42 10.63
CA THR A 328 7.83 23.82 10.35
C THR A 328 7.37 24.98 11.24
N LEU A 329 7.75 25.00 12.53
CA LEU A 329 7.43 26.13 13.40
C LEU A 329 8.15 27.42 13.00
N ARG A 330 9.36 27.31 12.44
CA ARG A 330 10.11 28.48 11.94
C ARG A 330 9.52 29.00 10.65
N SER A 331 9.06 28.13 9.75
CA SER A 331 8.40 28.54 8.50
C SER A 331 7.09 29.28 8.80
N LEU A 332 6.23 28.69 9.63
CA LEU A 332 4.94 29.28 10.01
C LEU A 332 5.07 30.66 10.69
N ARG A 333 6.13 30.89 11.49
CA ARG A 333 6.35 32.18 12.17
C ARG A 333 6.84 33.30 11.26
N LYS A 334 7.46 32.97 10.13
CA LYS A 334 8.14 33.97 9.30
C LYS A 334 7.18 34.83 8.47
N ASN A 335 5.87 34.52 8.42
CA ASN A 335 4.84 35.27 7.66
C ASN A 335 5.33 35.75 6.28
N SER A 336 6.24 35.01 5.66
CA SER A 336 6.81 35.41 4.39
C SER A 336 5.81 35.03 3.32
N SER A 337 5.28 36.03 2.63
CA SER A 337 4.42 35.94 1.45
C SER A 337 5.01 35.12 0.27
N HIS A 338 6.17 34.50 0.47
CA HIS A 338 6.92 33.71 -0.50
C HIS A 338 7.25 32.28 -0.03
N GLU A 339 6.87 31.86 1.19
CA GLU A 339 7.10 30.47 1.57
C GLU A 339 6.00 29.59 1.00
N THR A 340 6.35 28.91 -0.09
CA THR A 340 5.43 28.03 -0.80
C THR A 340 5.21 26.72 -0.02
N ASP A 341 3.96 26.25 0.01
CA ASP A 341 3.55 24.93 0.54
C ASP A 341 4.02 23.76 -0.37
N ASN A 342 5.13 23.98 -1.07
CA ASN A 342 5.74 23.03 -1.98
C ASN A 342 6.52 21.98 -1.21
N ILE A 343 6.49 20.74 -1.71
CA ILE A 343 7.39 19.68 -1.25
C ILE A 343 8.79 19.97 -1.76
N ASP A 344 9.78 19.85 -0.87
CA ASP A 344 11.21 19.87 -1.19
C ASP A 344 11.96 18.93 -0.25
N VAL A 345 13.24 18.67 -0.51
CA VAL A 345 14.11 17.87 0.37
C VAL A 345 14.52 18.70 1.58
N MET A 346 14.30 18.18 2.78
CA MET A 346 14.75 18.81 4.02
C MET A 346 16.18 18.41 4.38
N HIS A 347 16.44 17.11 4.46
CA HIS A 347 17.76 16.57 4.81
C HIS A 347 17.90 15.11 4.37
N GLU A 348 19.14 14.66 4.21
CA GLU A 348 19.47 13.24 4.01
C GLU A 348 19.66 12.53 5.35
N VAL A 349 19.18 11.30 5.45
CA VAL A 349 19.36 10.43 6.61
C VAL A 349 20.30 9.29 6.26
N PHE A 350 21.38 9.15 7.02
CA PHE A 350 22.19 7.94 6.99
C PHE A 350 21.46 6.81 7.71
N TRP A 351 21.24 5.71 7.00
CA TRP A 351 20.56 4.54 7.52
C TRP A 351 21.18 4.01 8.82
N ARG A 352 20.32 3.60 9.76
CA ARG A 352 20.71 2.95 11.02
C ARG A 352 19.67 1.90 11.42
N ASP A 353 20.11 0.78 11.98
CA ASP A 353 19.24 -0.27 12.49
C ASP A 353 18.69 0.06 13.90
N PRO A 354 17.42 -0.27 14.20
CA PRO A 354 16.32 -0.52 13.26
C PRO A 354 15.72 0.80 12.78
N TRP A 355 15.41 0.91 11.48
CA TRP A 355 14.65 2.05 10.95
C TRP A 355 13.60 1.57 9.95
N GLU A 356 12.39 2.11 10.08
CA GLU A 356 11.20 1.64 9.37
C GLU A 356 10.33 2.81 8.85
N PRO A 357 10.88 3.72 8.03
CA PRO A 357 10.14 4.85 7.49
C PRO A 357 9.12 4.41 6.42
N PHE A 358 8.16 5.29 6.14
CA PHE A 358 7.40 5.28 4.89
C PHE A 358 8.11 6.16 3.86
N TYR A 359 8.09 5.77 2.60
CA TYR A 359 8.80 6.48 1.55
C TYR A 359 8.11 6.36 0.18
N ILE A 360 8.37 7.34 -0.67
CA ILE A 360 8.13 7.27 -2.11
C ILE A 360 9.43 6.81 -2.78
N SER A 361 9.34 5.85 -3.70
CA SER A 361 10.49 5.43 -4.51
C SER A 361 10.06 5.12 -5.94
N SER A 362 11.03 5.03 -6.85
CA SER A 362 10.83 4.34 -8.11
C SER A 362 10.31 2.91 -7.85
N ASN A 363 9.49 2.38 -8.76
CA ASN A 363 8.92 1.04 -8.60
C ASN A 363 9.94 -0.08 -8.88
N ASP A 364 11.12 0.26 -9.40
CA ASP A 364 12.24 -0.66 -9.69
C ASP A 364 13.13 -0.99 -8.48
N VAL A 365 12.87 -0.39 -7.30
CA VAL A 365 13.59 -0.75 -6.07
C VAL A 365 13.41 -2.23 -5.73
N PRO A 366 14.35 -2.87 -5.02
CA PRO A 366 14.21 -4.26 -4.58
C PRO A 366 12.83 -4.56 -3.98
N PHE A 367 12.26 -5.71 -4.35
CA PHE A 367 11.01 -6.19 -3.78
C PHE A 367 11.19 -6.60 -2.31
N TYR A 368 10.10 -6.55 -1.54
CA TYR A 368 10.11 -6.99 -0.16
C TYR A 368 10.41 -8.48 -0.09
N ASP A 369 11.22 -8.91 0.87
CA ASP A 369 11.47 -10.34 1.08
C ASP A 369 10.20 -11.00 1.65
N GLU A 370 9.58 -11.85 0.83
CA GLU A 370 8.25 -12.46 1.07
C GLU A 370 8.26 -13.49 2.21
N ARG A 371 9.44 -13.88 2.72
CA ARG A 371 9.58 -14.76 3.88
C ARG A 371 9.18 -14.06 5.18
N PHE A 372 9.28 -12.73 5.24
CA PHE A 372 8.82 -11.96 6.40
C PHE A 372 7.30 -11.80 6.35
N ARG A 373 6.61 -12.64 7.12
CA ARG A 373 5.15 -12.65 7.29
C ARG A 373 4.78 -12.10 8.67
N GLN A 374 3.54 -11.65 8.83
CA GLN A 374 3.02 -11.12 10.10
C GLN A 374 3.89 -10.00 10.72
N TYR A 375 3.98 -9.97 12.05
CA TYR A 375 4.55 -8.86 12.80
C TYR A 375 6.09 -8.87 12.88
N GLY A 376 6.69 -7.69 12.66
CA GLY A 376 8.09 -7.42 12.95
C GLY A 376 9.07 -7.66 11.79
N PHE A 377 10.13 -6.84 11.75
CA PHE A 377 11.23 -6.87 10.76
C PHE A 377 10.84 -6.82 9.27
N ASN A 378 9.55 -6.76 8.91
CA ASN A 378 9.11 -6.83 7.52
C ASN A 378 9.48 -5.60 6.66
N ARG A 379 9.34 -4.37 7.16
CA ARG A 379 9.83 -3.14 6.50
C ARG A 379 11.24 -2.78 6.93
N ILE A 380 11.67 -3.16 8.14
CA ILE A 380 13.07 -2.98 8.58
C ILE A 380 14.01 -3.71 7.60
N SER A 381 13.67 -4.94 7.19
CA SER A 381 14.44 -5.69 6.20
C SER A 381 14.48 -5.01 4.83
N GLN A 382 13.36 -4.45 4.38
CA GLN A 382 13.30 -3.67 3.13
C GLN A 382 14.25 -2.47 3.16
N VAL A 383 14.19 -1.66 4.21
CA VAL A 383 14.98 -0.42 4.31
C VAL A 383 16.47 -0.75 4.47
N CYS A 384 16.77 -1.82 5.19
CA CYS A 384 18.10 -2.43 5.27
C CYS A 384 18.65 -2.83 3.88
N GLU A 385 17.84 -3.51 3.05
CA GLU A 385 18.23 -3.88 1.69
C GLU A 385 18.42 -2.66 0.78
N LEU A 386 17.53 -1.65 0.86
CA LEU A 386 17.71 -0.39 0.13
C LEU A 386 19.04 0.28 0.46
N ASN A 387 19.41 0.34 1.74
CA ASN A 387 20.70 0.88 2.16
C ASN A 387 21.86 0.09 1.53
N VAL A 388 21.85 -1.24 1.61
CA VAL A 388 22.89 -2.10 1.02
C VAL A 388 22.91 -2.00 -0.51
N ALA A 389 21.77 -1.82 -1.16
CA ALA A 389 21.63 -1.63 -2.60
C ALA A 389 22.10 -0.24 -3.09
N GLY A 390 22.46 0.66 -2.18
CA GLY A 390 23.06 1.96 -2.47
C GLY A 390 22.09 3.14 -2.51
N TYR A 391 20.86 2.98 -2.01
CA TYR A 391 19.88 4.08 -1.98
C TYR A 391 20.20 5.11 -0.88
N SER A 392 20.07 6.40 -1.19
CA SER A 392 20.04 7.49 -0.22
C SER A 392 18.61 7.75 0.24
N PHE A 393 18.46 8.30 1.45
CA PHE A 393 17.16 8.56 2.07
C PHE A 393 16.98 10.05 2.29
N GLN A 394 16.08 10.67 1.55
CA GLN A 394 15.83 12.11 1.61
C GLN A 394 14.50 12.39 2.29
N VAL A 395 14.51 13.03 3.46
CA VAL A 395 13.28 13.39 4.18
C VAL A 395 12.63 14.60 3.51
N LEU A 396 11.36 14.48 3.16
CA LEU A 396 10.60 15.57 2.53
C LEU A 396 10.08 16.57 3.58
N ARG A 397 10.21 17.86 3.29
CA ARG A 397 9.41 18.91 3.94
C ARG A 397 8.05 19.01 3.27
N ASN A 398 7.03 19.43 4.02
CA ASN A 398 5.65 19.66 3.54
C ASN A 398 4.93 18.41 3.00
N ALA A 399 5.38 17.22 3.39
CA ALA A 399 4.69 15.94 3.19
C ALA A 399 4.61 15.19 4.52
N PHE A 400 3.47 14.59 4.83
CA PHE A 400 3.33 13.71 5.99
C PHE A 400 2.24 12.66 5.78
N LEU A 401 2.25 11.62 6.62
CA LEU A 401 1.20 10.60 6.71
C LEU A 401 0.62 10.58 8.13
N ILE A 402 -0.69 10.32 8.24
CA ILE A 402 -1.37 10.14 9.52
C ILE A 402 -1.99 8.75 9.61
N HIS A 403 -1.59 7.98 10.60
CA HIS A 403 -2.19 6.71 10.96
C HIS A 403 -3.41 6.92 11.84
N LYS A 404 -4.56 6.33 11.47
CA LYS A 404 -5.81 6.39 12.23
C LYS A 404 -5.74 5.59 13.52
N GLY A 405 -5.65 6.28 14.66
CA GLY A 405 -5.57 5.67 16.00
C GLY A 405 -4.14 5.48 16.48
N PHE A 406 -3.95 5.37 17.80
CA PHE A 406 -2.63 5.06 18.37
C PHE A 406 -2.36 3.56 18.33
N LYS A 407 -1.15 3.20 17.90
CA LYS A 407 -0.67 1.82 17.96
C LYS A 407 -0.14 1.55 19.38
N LYS A 408 -0.90 0.76 20.15
CA LYS A 408 -0.64 0.47 21.58
C LYS A 408 -0.14 -0.96 21.78
N VAL A 409 0.61 -1.20 22.86
CA VAL A 409 1.21 -2.53 23.17
C VAL A 409 0.15 -3.62 23.28
N ASP A 410 -0.98 -3.31 23.91
CA ASP A 410 -2.07 -4.25 24.17
C ASP A 410 -3.01 -4.44 22.96
N GLY A 411 -2.80 -3.68 21.88
CA GLY A 411 -3.62 -3.74 20.66
C GLY A 411 -3.24 -4.84 19.68
N PHE A 412 -2.40 -5.80 20.09
CA PHE A 412 -1.87 -6.84 19.24
C PHE A 412 -2.39 -8.23 19.63
N HIS A 413 -2.43 -9.13 18.65
CA HIS A 413 -2.80 -10.54 18.87
C HIS A 413 -1.75 -11.27 19.73
N SER A 414 -2.18 -12.35 20.38
CA SER A 414 -1.42 -13.11 21.38
C SER A 414 -0.07 -13.64 20.87
N ASN A 415 -0.02 -14.05 19.60
CA ASN A 415 1.16 -14.67 19.00
C ASN A 415 2.24 -13.69 18.50
N LYS A 416 2.02 -12.37 18.62
CA LYS A 416 2.91 -11.32 18.10
C LYS A 416 4.37 -11.50 18.50
N ASN A 417 4.65 -11.89 19.74
CA ASN A 417 6.02 -12.03 20.23
C ASN A 417 6.74 -13.23 19.61
N ILE A 418 6.01 -14.30 19.31
CA ILE A 418 6.55 -15.49 18.63
C ILE A 418 6.92 -15.13 17.19
N GLU A 419 6.03 -14.43 16.50
CA GLU A 419 6.27 -13.93 15.14
C GLU A 419 7.44 -12.96 15.07
N LEU A 420 7.52 -12.03 16.03
CA LEU A 420 8.64 -11.09 16.13
C LEU A 420 9.98 -11.82 16.27
N GLU A 421 10.05 -12.86 17.12
CA GLU A 421 11.27 -13.63 17.31
C GLU A 421 11.61 -14.49 16.09
N HIS A 422 10.61 -15.09 15.43
CA HIS A 422 10.80 -15.78 14.17
C HIS A 422 11.41 -14.84 13.11
N ASN A 423 10.80 -13.68 12.92
CA ASN A 423 11.26 -12.67 11.96
C ASN A 423 12.62 -12.08 12.34
N ARG A 424 12.95 -11.96 13.63
CA ARG A 424 14.29 -11.57 14.09
C ARG A 424 15.36 -12.58 13.67
N ASN A 425 15.07 -13.87 13.80
CA ASN A 425 15.97 -14.93 13.37
C ASN A 425 16.13 -14.98 11.85
N LEU A 426 15.03 -14.80 11.12
CA LEU A 426 15.06 -14.66 9.66
C LEU A 426 15.89 -13.43 9.24
N PHE A 427 15.75 -12.30 9.94
CA PHE A 427 16.52 -11.09 9.67
C PHE A 427 18.04 -11.32 9.80
N ARG A 428 18.49 -12.06 10.82
CA ARG A 428 19.92 -12.42 10.95
C ARG A 428 20.45 -13.16 9.71
N LYS A 429 19.67 -14.12 9.19
CA LYS A 429 20.03 -14.85 7.97
C LYS A 429 19.99 -13.95 6.73
N PHE A 430 18.96 -13.12 6.62
CA PHE A 430 18.79 -12.15 5.54
C PHE A 430 20.00 -11.21 5.41
N LYS A 431 20.51 -10.68 6.52
CA LYS A 431 21.70 -9.81 6.50
C LYS A 431 22.97 -10.50 5.97
N ILE A 432 23.12 -11.80 6.19
CA ILE A 432 24.21 -12.58 5.61
C ILE A 432 24.00 -12.70 4.09
N GLN A 433 22.80 -13.07 3.67
CA GLN A 433 22.44 -13.21 2.25
C GLN A 433 22.56 -11.89 1.46
N LEU A 434 22.36 -10.74 2.10
CA LEU A 434 22.59 -9.43 1.47
C LEU A 434 24.05 -9.21 1.07
N LYS A 435 25.02 -9.78 1.79
CA LYS A 435 26.44 -9.68 1.43
C LYS A 435 26.71 -10.42 0.12
N ASP A 436 26.08 -11.56 -0.07
CA ASP A 436 26.21 -12.37 -1.28
C ASP A 436 25.45 -11.74 -2.45
N ARG A 437 24.27 -11.15 -2.20
CA ARG A 437 23.46 -10.44 -3.21
C ARG A 437 24.11 -9.15 -3.68
N TYR A 438 24.80 -8.43 -2.79
CA TYR A 438 25.44 -7.15 -3.07
C TYR A 438 26.94 -7.16 -2.73
N PRO A 439 27.75 -7.99 -3.42
CA PRO A 439 29.16 -8.21 -3.05
C PRO A 439 30.04 -6.97 -3.24
N LYS A 440 29.62 -6.03 -4.08
CA LYS A 440 30.30 -4.76 -4.34
C LYS A 440 29.87 -3.63 -3.39
N SER A 441 28.88 -3.87 -2.53
CA SER A 441 28.39 -2.82 -1.63
C SER A 441 29.32 -2.64 -0.43
N THR A 442 29.68 -1.40 -0.14
CA THR A 442 30.41 -1.03 1.08
C THR A 442 29.46 -0.76 2.26
N ARG A 443 28.15 -0.65 1.99
CA ARG A 443 27.11 -0.37 3.00
C ARG A 443 26.66 -1.67 3.63
N LYS A 444 26.42 -1.62 4.94
CA LYS A 444 26.03 -2.79 5.74
C LYS A 444 24.70 -2.59 6.42
N CYS A 445 24.12 -3.74 6.72
CA CYS A 445 23.10 -3.97 7.71
C CYS A 445 23.71 -4.87 8.81
#